data_AF-X1RVR9-F1
#
_entry.id   AF-X1RVR9-F1
#
_cell.length_a   1.000
_cell.length_b   1.000
_cell.length_c   1.000
_cell.angle_alpha   90.00
_cell.angle_beta   90.00
_cell.angle_gamma   90.00
#
_symmetry.space_group_name_H-M   'P 1'
#
loop_
_entity.id
_entity.type
_entity.pdbx_description
1 polymer ?
#
loop_
_entity_poly.entity_id
_entity_poly.type
_entity_poly.pdbx_seq_one_letter_code
_entity_poly.pdbx_strand_id
1 'polypeptide(L)' 'ELEHEKLMNWLKLVKIEERNFYQVHCSGHARKKDLEYIINQINPKVVFPIHTQFPNLFLTLRLNDIKIIIPEYGKKYII' A
#
# COMPACT_ATOMS: atom_id res chain seq x y z
N GLU A 1 -10.99 -9.56 4.94
CA GLU A 1 -12.44 -9.83 5.10
C GLU A 1 -12.73 -10.99 6.02
N LEU A 2 -12.21 -12.20 5.78
CA LEU A 2 -12.40 -13.39 6.64
C LEU A 2 -12.07 -13.19 8.13
N GLU A 3 -11.07 -12.37 8.46
CA GLU A 3 -10.73 -12.05 9.86
C GLU A 3 -11.70 -11.07 10.51
N HIS A 4 -12.17 -10.07 9.76
CA HIS A 4 -13.11 -9.09 10.28
C HIS A 4 -14.46 -9.74 10.55
N GLU A 5 -14.95 -10.56 9.61
CA GLU A 5 -16.20 -11.29 9.79
C GLU A 5 -16.16 -12.26 10.97
N LYS A 6 -15.04 -12.98 11.16
CA LYS A 6 -14.83 -13.83 12.34
C LYS A 6 -14.85 -13.02 13.64
N LEU A 7 -14.16 -11.88 13.67
CA LEU A 7 -14.15 -10.98 14.82
C LEU A 7 -15.58 -10.51 15.15
N MET A 8 -16.34 -10.05 14.15
CA MET A 8 -17.72 -9.60 14.35
C MET A 8 -18.63 -10.72 14.87
N ASN A 9 -18.48 -11.95 14.35
CA ASN A 9 -19.20 -13.12 14.84
C ASN A 9 -18.89 -13.42 16.31
N TRP A 10 -17.61 -13.31 16.72
CA TRP A 10 -17.22 -13.47 18.12
C TRP A 10 -17.81 -12.39 19.02
N LEU A 11 -17.73 -11.12 18.62
CA LEU A 11 -18.31 -10.00 19.37
C LEU A 11 -19.82 -10.19 19.58
N LYS A 12 -20.52 -10.63 18.54
CA LYS A 12 -21.96 -10.97 18.61
C LYS A 12 -22.24 -12.11 19.58
N LEU A 13 -21.44 -13.18 19.56
CA LEU A 13 -21.60 -14.33 20.48
C LEU A 13 -21.48 -13.91 21.95
N VAL A 14 -20.52 -13.02 22.27
CA VAL A 14 -20.31 -12.52 23.63
C VAL A 14 -21.19 -11.32 23.97
N LYS A 15 -22.16 -10.97 23.11
CA LYS A 15 -23.13 -9.88 23.28
C LYS A 15 -22.49 -8.48 23.43
N ILE A 16 -21.32 -8.28 22.81
CA ILE A 16 -20.76 -6.93 22.63
C ILE A 16 -21.45 -6.31 21.42
N GLU A 17 -22.19 -5.23 21.66
CA GLU A 17 -22.86 -4.49 20.59
C GLU A 17 -21.83 -3.82 19.68
N GLU A 18 -22.03 -3.89 18.36
CA GLU A 18 -21.09 -3.33 17.37
C GLU A 18 -20.84 -1.84 17.55
N ARG A 19 -21.84 -1.08 18.04
CA ARG A 19 -21.70 0.36 18.35
C ARG A 19 -20.67 0.65 19.44
N ASN A 20 -20.30 -0.35 20.23
CA ASN A 20 -19.30 -0.25 21.30
C ASN A 20 -17.92 -0.76 20.84
N PHE A 21 -17.78 -1.22 19.60
CA PHE A 21 -16.51 -1.64 19.01
C PHE A 21 -15.89 -0.48 18.22
N TYR A 22 -14.67 -0.11 18.58
CA TYR A 22 -13.90 0.91 17.88
C TYR A 22 -12.57 0.32 17.41
N GLN A 23 -12.37 0.28 16.10
CA GLN A 23 -11.09 -0.14 15.53
C GLN A 23 -10.13 1.04 15.47
N VAL A 24 -9.13 1.04 16.34
CA VAL A 24 -8.02 2.00 16.31
C VAL A 24 -6.87 1.37 15.52
N HIS A 25 -6.65 1.83 14.29
CA HIS A 25 -5.62 1.31 13.40
C HIS A 25 -4.88 2.45 12.71
N CYS A 26 -3.56 2.31 12.58
CA CYS A 26 -2.73 3.17 11.75
C CYS A 26 -1.98 2.29 10.75
N SER A 27 -2.01 2.65 9.47
CA SER A 27 -1.22 1.96 8.45
C SER A 27 0.26 2.18 8.71
N GLY A 28 1.05 1.10 8.71
CA GLY A 28 2.51 1.18 8.73
C GLY A 28 3.14 1.58 7.39
N HIS A 29 2.35 1.66 6.31
CA HIS A 29 2.84 1.97 4.97
C HIS A 29 2.57 3.42 4.56
N ALA A 30 3.50 3.97 3.78
CA ALA A 30 3.37 5.29 3.16
C ALA A 30 2.15 5.34 2.22
N ARG A 31 1.36 6.40 2.36
CA ARG A 31 0.27 6.71 1.42
C ARG A 31 0.83 7.35 0.15
N LYS A 32 0.00 7.44 -0.89
CA LYS A 32 0.35 8.01 -2.21
C LYS A 32 1.16 9.31 -2.14
N LYS A 33 0.67 10.32 -1.40
CA LYS A 33 1.34 11.63 -1.29
C LYS A 33 2.73 11.54 -0.66
N ASP A 34 2.90 10.65 0.31
CA ASP A 34 4.18 10.47 0.99
C ASP A 34 5.16 9.73 0.05
N LEU A 35 4.67 8.78 -0.75
CA LEU A 35 5.48 8.16 -1.83
C LEU A 35 5.92 9.17 -2.89
N GLU A 36 5.01 10.02 -3.37
CA GLU A 36 5.33 11.11 -4.32
C GLU A 36 6.41 12.04 -3.74
N TYR A 37 6.25 12.44 -2.47
CA TYR A 37 7.23 13.25 -1.77
C TYR A 37 8.59 12.55 -1.70
N ILE A 38 8.64 11.34 -1.15
CA ILE A 38 9.90 10.58 -0.96
C ILE A 38 10.62 10.38 -2.30
N ILE A 39 9.92 9.93 -3.33
CA ILE A 39 10.52 9.65 -4.64
C ILE A 39 11.07 10.94 -5.26
N ASN A 40 10.32 12.05 -5.22
CA ASN A 40 10.78 13.32 -5.76
C ASN A 40 11.95 13.92 -4.95
N GLN A 41 11.98 13.73 -3.63
CA GLN A 41 13.10 14.18 -2.80
C GLN A 41 14.38 13.38 -3.08
N ILE A 42 14.27 12.06 -3.25
CA ILE A 42 15.42 11.21 -3.62
C ILE A 42 15.88 11.51 -5.06
N ASN A 43 14.95 11.86 -5.94
CA ASN A 43 15.17 12.12 -7.37
C ASN A 43 15.96 11.00 -8.09
N PRO A 44 15.52 9.73 -8.01
CA PRO A 44 16.20 8.62 -8.66
C PRO A 44 16.02 8.67 -10.19
N LYS A 45 16.98 8.11 -10.94
CA LYS A 45 16.84 7.94 -12.39
C LYS A 45 15.71 6.97 -12.76
N VAL A 46 15.54 5.92 -11.97
CA VAL A 46 14.58 4.84 -12.21
C VAL A 46 13.94 4.36 -10.91
N VAL A 47 12.64 4.07 -10.93
CA VAL A 47 11.88 3.47 -9.81
C VAL A 47 11.28 2.14 -10.24
N PHE A 48 11.46 1.12 -9.40
CA PHE A 48 10.83 -0.20 -9.53
C PHE A 48 9.84 -0.42 -8.37
N PRO A 49 8.52 -0.33 -8.63
CA PRO A 49 7.52 -0.59 -7.60
C PRO A 49 7.50 -2.07 -7.22
N ILE A 50 7.86 -2.39 -5.98
CA ILE A 50 7.81 -3.75 -5.42
C ILE A 50 6.91 -3.78 -4.17
N HIS A 51 6.60 -4.98 -3.69
CA HIS A 51 5.75 -5.18 -2.51
C HIS A 51 4.35 -4.53 -2.62
N THR A 52 3.79 -4.55 -3.83
CA THR A 52 2.43 -4.11 -4.14
C THR A 52 1.81 -5.06 -5.17
N GLN A 53 0.51 -5.32 -5.06
CA GLN A 53 -0.25 -6.07 -6.08
C GLN A 53 -0.60 -5.20 -7.29
N PHE A 54 -0.44 -3.88 -7.19
CA PHE A 54 -0.84 -2.92 -8.21
C PHE A 54 0.32 -1.99 -8.59
N PRO A 55 1.44 -2.50 -9.12
CA PRO A 55 2.61 -1.68 -9.47
C PRO A 55 2.27 -0.61 -10.51
N ASN A 56 1.29 -0.87 -11.39
CA ASN A 56 0.83 0.08 -12.41
C ASN A 56 0.29 1.40 -11.82
N LEU A 57 -0.17 1.41 -10.57
CA LEU A 57 -0.62 2.66 -9.92
C LEU A 57 0.51 3.68 -9.74
N PHE A 58 1.78 3.23 -9.73
CA PHE A 58 2.91 4.13 -9.65
C PHE A 58 3.00 5.05 -10.87
N LEU A 59 2.53 4.62 -12.04
CA LEU A 59 2.46 5.45 -13.25
C LEU A 59 1.54 6.68 -13.09
N THR A 60 0.68 6.69 -12.07
CA THR A 60 -0.23 7.79 -11.76
C THR A 60 0.34 8.77 -10.72
N LEU A 61 1.57 8.55 -10.25
CA LEU A 61 2.24 9.41 -9.29
C LEU A 61 2.71 10.69 -9.97
N ARG A 62 2.59 11.81 -9.26
CA ARG A 62 3.12 13.11 -9.71
C ARG A 62 4.62 13.19 -9.43
N LEU A 63 5.40 12.61 -10.34
CA LEU A 63 6.86 12.60 -10.25
C LEU A 63 7.49 13.62 -11.20
N ASN A 64 8.72 14.02 -10.89
CA ASN A 64 9.60 14.73 -11.82
C ASN A 64 10.03 13.78 -12.96
N ASP A 65 11.08 14.12 -13.72
CA ASP A 65 11.62 13.34 -14.85
C ASP A 65 12.27 12.01 -14.38
N ILE A 66 11.44 11.13 -13.85
CA ILE A 66 11.79 9.86 -13.20
C ILE A 66 11.13 8.74 -13.99
N LYS A 67 11.95 7.79 -14.45
CA LYS A 67 11.45 6.64 -15.19
C LYS A 67 10.89 5.59 -14.24
N ILE A 68 9.63 5.19 -14.42
CA ILE A 68 9.06 4.04 -13.70
C ILE A 68 9.15 2.80 -14.57
N ILE A 69 9.63 1.70 -14.01
CA ILE A 69 9.64 0.38 -14.66
C ILE A 69 8.81 -0.57 -13.82
N ILE A 70 7.79 -1.17 -14.44
CA ILE A 70 6.97 -2.21 -13.82
C ILE A 70 7.78 -3.51 -13.81
N PRO A 71 8.15 -4.05 -12.64
CA PRO A 71 8.97 -5.25 -12.58
C PRO A 71 8.17 -6.50 -12.95
N GLU A 72 8.82 -7.45 -13.62
CA GLU A 72 8.32 -8.79 -13.90
C GLU A 72 9.06 -9.81 -13.04
N TYR A 73 8.33 -10.78 -12.48
CA TYR A 73 8.92 -11.80 -11.62
C TYR A 73 10.00 -12.62 -12.37
N GLY A 74 11.17 -12.76 -11.76
CA GLY A 74 12.30 -13.51 -12.33
C GLY A 74 13.08 -12.78 -13.45
N LYS A 75 12.62 -11.60 -13.89
CA LYS A 75 13.33 -10.82 -14.92
C LYS A 75 14.52 -10.07 -14.33
N LYS A 76 15.68 -10.20 -14.98
CA LYS A 76 16.88 -9.41 -14.66
C LYS A 76 16.85 -8.09 -15.42
N TYR A 77 17.15 -7.01 -14.73
CA TYR A 77 17.27 -5.66 -15.30
C TYR A 77 18.73 -5.22 -15.20
N ILE A 78 19.29 -4.75 -16.31
CA ILE A 78 20.63 -4.15 -16.38
C ILE A 78 20.39 -2.66 -16.58
N ILE A 79 20.94 -1.84 -15.68
CA ILE A 79 20.68 -0.40 -15.57
C ILE A 79 21.99 0.35 -15.72
#